data_AF-A0A6N8W8S3-F1
#
_entry.id   AF-A0A6N8W8S3-F1
#
_cell.length_a   1.000
_cell.length_b   1.000
_cell.length_c   1.000
_cell.angle_alpha   90.00
_cell.angle_beta   90.00
_cell.angle_gamma   90.00
#
_symmetry.space_group_name_H-M   'P 1'
#
loop_
_entity.id
_entity.type
_entity.pdbx_description
1 polymer ?
#
loop_
_entity_poly.entity_id
_entity_poly.type
_entity_poly.pdbx_seq_one_letter_code
_entity_poly.pdbx_strand_id
1 'polypeptide(L)'
;MRLTHNSVRGKRQRYFLMGLDSLRDLPTWHEPEWLVRNCRLVALRRHDVKIDWADLEAELPGVRERVIVLEMPELEIASSSLRERVQSGQPIRYQVPRAVERYVVEQGLYRS
;
A
#
# COMPACT_ATOMS: atom_id res chain seq x y z
N MET A 1 7.04 -13.61 -9.55
CA MET A 1 7.71 -14.09 -8.31
C MET A 1 6.65 -14.67 -7.37
N ARG A 2 6.48 -16.00 -7.35
CA ARG A 2 5.48 -16.70 -6.53
C ARG A 2 6.07 -17.00 -5.14
N LEU A 3 5.85 -16.11 -4.18
CA LEU A 3 6.15 -16.37 -2.78
C LEU A 3 4.96 -17.09 -2.13
N THR A 4 4.85 -18.41 -2.34
CA THR A 4 4.03 -19.26 -1.47
C THR A 4 4.87 -20.42 -0.97
N HIS A 5 5.74 -20.14 0.00
CA HIS A 5 6.35 -21.20 0.79
C HIS A 5 5.44 -21.58 1.95
N ASN A 6 5.06 -22.85 1.89
CA ASN A 6 4.83 -23.77 2.99
C ASN A 6 3.45 -23.88 3.65
N SER A 7 3.10 -25.15 3.76
CA SER A 7 1.83 -25.76 4.12
C SER A 7 1.52 -25.59 5.61
N VAL A 8 0.36 -25.00 5.89
CA VAL A 8 -0.39 -25.21 7.14
C VAL A 8 -1.81 -25.51 6.66
N ARG A 9 -2.25 -26.75 6.94
CA ARG A 9 -3.58 -27.26 6.59
C ARG A 9 -4.63 -26.56 7.45
N GLY A 10 -5.39 -25.68 6.80
CA GLY A 10 -6.56 -24.97 7.30
C GLY A 10 -7.02 -23.97 6.24
N LYS A 11 -8.32 -23.65 6.16
CA LYS A 11 -8.80 -22.54 5.31
C LYS A 11 -8.22 -21.24 5.88
N ARG A 12 -7.06 -20.81 5.36
CA ARG A 12 -6.42 -19.54 5.74
C ARG A 12 -6.96 -18.43 4.85
N GLN A 13 -7.62 -17.47 5.45
CA GLN A 13 -8.02 -16.25 4.78
C GLN A 13 -6.80 -15.33 4.63
N ARG A 14 -6.55 -14.86 3.42
CA ARG A 14 -5.45 -13.94 3.12
C ARG A 14 -6.00 -12.52 2.98
N TYR A 15 -5.31 -11.57 3.59
CA TYR A 15 -5.62 -10.15 3.47
C TYR A 15 -4.46 -9.47 2.77
N PHE A 16 -4.77 -8.65 1.76
CA PHE A 16 -3.81 -7.85 1.04
C PHE A 16 -4.07 -6.38 1.37
N LEU A 17 -3.15 -5.76 2.12
CA LEU A 17 -3.27 -4.37 2.52
C LEU A 17 -2.73 -3.47 1.41
N MET A 18 -3.49 -2.43 1.07
CA MET A 18 -3.16 -1.50 0.01
C MET A 18 -3.78 -0.12 0.26
N GLY A 19 -3.27 0.91 -0.44
CA GLY A 19 -3.92 2.22 -0.47
C GLY A 19 -5.16 2.22 -1.39
N LEU A 20 -6.07 3.17 -1.16
CA LEU A 20 -7.24 3.35 -2.02
C LEU A 20 -6.86 3.74 -3.45
N ASP A 21 -5.76 4.47 -3.64
CA ASP A 21 -5.16 4.78 -4.94
C ASP A 21 -4.75 3.50 -5.68
N SER A 22 -4.07 2.60 -4.98
CA SER A 22 -3.71 1.29 -5.55
C SER A 22 -4.93 0.45 -5.91
N LEU A 23 -6.05 0.59 -5.18
CA LEU A 23 -7.29 -0.14 -5.49
C LEU A 23 -7.91 0.39 -6.78
N ARG A 24 -7.92 1.72 -6.97
CA ARG A 24 -8.37 2.35 -8.21
C ARG A 24 -7.60 1.82 -9.41
N ASP A 25 -6.29 1.69 -9.26
CA ASP A 25 -5.38 1.33 -10.34
C ASP A 25 -5.23 -0.20 -10.46
N LEU A 26 -5.88 -0.99 -9.59
CA LEU A 26 -5.79 -2.46 -9.54
C LEU A 26 -6.07 -3.15 -10.89
N PRO A 27 -7.05 -2.73 -11.73
CA PRO A 27 -7.28 -3.35 -13.04
C PRO A 27 -6.06 -3.36 -13.95
N THR A 28 -5.12 -2.43 -13.75
CA THR A 28 -3.88 -2.32 -14.55
C THR A 28 -2.76 -3.26 -14.08
N TRP A 29 -2.93 -3.92 -12.94
CA TRP A 29 -1.89 -4.78 -12.37
C TRP A 29 -1.75 -6.08 -13.15
N HIS A 30 -0.67 -6.82 -12.89
CA HIS A 30 -0.51 -8.15 -13.46
C HIS A 30 -1.38 -9.17 -12.72
N GLU A 31 -2.31 -9.83 -13.42
CA GLU A 31 -3.27 -10.83 -12.89
C GLU A 31 -4.14 -10.32 -11.71
N PRO A 32 -4.89 -9.21 -11.87
CA PRO A 32 -5.68 -8.63 -10.79
C PRO A 32 -6.83 -9.55 -10.33
N GLU A 33 -7.42 -10.33 -11.22
CA GLU A 33 -8.49 -11.28 -10.91
C GLU A 33 -7.99 -12.44 -10.05
N TRP A 34 -6.71 -12.79 -10.15
CA TRP A 34 -6.11 -13.75 -9.23
C TRP A 34 -6.09 -13.18 -7.81
N LEU A 35 -5.69 -11.93 -7.65
CA LEU A 35 -5.64 -11.25 -6.35
C LEU A 35 -7.04 -11.17 -5.71
N VAL A 36 -8.03 -10.72 -6.48
CA VAL A 36 -9.45 -10.64 -6.06
C VAL A 36 -9.99 -12.01 -5.63
N ARG A 37 -9.66 -13.09 -6.37
CA ARG A 37 -10.13 -14.45 -6.03
C ARG A 37 -9.44 -15.03 -4.80
N ASN A 38 -8.17 -14.74 -4.57
CA ASN A 38 -7.35 -15.41 -3.57
C ASN A 38 -7.16 -14.64 -2.25
N CYS A 39 -7.54 -13.36 -2.21
CA CYS A 39 -7.39 -12.48 -1.06
C CYS A 39 -8.69 -11.71 -0.76
N ARG A 40 -8.81 -11.23 0.48
CA ARG A 40 -9.58 -10.03 0.80
C ARG A 40 -8.67 -8.82 0.62
N LEU A 41 -9.15 -7.80 -0.07
CA LEU A 41 -8.40 -6.57 -0.28
C LEU A 41 -8.76 -5.60 0.85
N VAL A 42 -7.78 -5.12 1.58
CA VAL A 42 -7.97 -4.13 2.64
C VAL A 42 -7.44 -2.81 2.12
N ALA A 43 -8.35 -1.96 1.66
CA ALA A 43 -8.03 -0.67 1.06
C ALA A 43 -8.10 0.44 2.12
N LEU A 44 -6.96 1.07 2.37
CA LEU A 44 -6.83 2.16 3.34
C LEU A 44 -7.24 3.47 2.68
N ARG A 45 -8.24 4.15 3.25
CA ARG A 45 -8.78 5.39 2.68
C ARG A 45 -7.75 6.53 2.79
N ARG A 46 -7.68 7.34 1.74
CA ARG A 46 -7.01 8.64 1.72
C ARG A 46 -8.01 9.69 1.26
N HIS A 47 -7.97 10.89 1.84
CA HIS A 47 -8.96 11.94 1.53
C HIS A 47 -8.89 12.44 0.08
N ASP A 48 -7.73 12.34 -0.55
CA ASP A 48 -7.45 12.77 -1.92
C ASP A 48 -7.86 11.75 -3.00
N VAL A 49 -8.32 10.55 -2.61
CA VAL A 49 -8.66 9.48 -3.56
C VAL A 49 -10.15 9.17 -3.54
N LYS A 50 -10.75 9.19 -4.72
CA LYS A 50 -12.12 8.71 -4.97
C LYS A 50 -12.08 7.45 -5.82
N ILE A 51 -12.97 6.51 -5.51
CA ILE A 51 -13.22 5.31 -6.30
C ILE A 51 -14.57 5.45 -6.98
N ASP A 52 -14.60 5.27 -8.30
CA ASP A 52 -15.83 4.93 -8.99
C ASP A 52 -16.03 3.41 -8.87
N TRP A 53 -16.99 3.00 -8.03
CA TRP A 53 -17.26 1.60 -7.81
C TRP A 53 -17.95 0.93 -8.99
N ALA A 54 -18.67 1.67 -9.83
CA ALA A 54 -19.33 1.11 -10.98
C ALA A 54 -18.30 0.76 -12.05
N ASP A 55 -17.36 1.68 -12.32
CA ASP A 55 -16.27 1.46 -13.26
C ASP A 55 -15.35 0.32 -12.78
N LEU A 56 -14.95 0.35 -11.50
CA LEU A 56 -14.08 -0.68 -10.94
C LEU A 56 -14.71 -2.08 -10.97
N GLU A 57 -16.02 -2.18 -10.73
CA GLU A 57 -16.75 -3.45 -10.82
C GLU A 57 -16.94 -3.91 -12.27
N ALA A 58 -17.04 -2.99 -13.23
CA ALA A 58 -17.11 -3.31 -14.65
C ALA A 58 -15.77 -3.87 -15.17
N GLU A 59 -14.64 -3.30 -14.73
CA GLU A 59 -13.30 -3.77 -15.09
C GLU A 59 -12.89 -5.04 -14.34
N LEU A 60 -13.28 -5.17 -13.07
CA LEU A 60 -12.98 -6.33 -12.22
C LEU A 60 -14.25 -6.86 -11.53
N PRO A 61 -15.07 -7.68 -12.22
CA PRO A 61 -16.29 -8.22 -11.64
C PRO A 61 -16.07 -8.99 -10.34
N GLY A 62 -16.89 -8.69 -9.33
CA GLY A 62 -16.83 -9.24 -7.97
C GLY A 62 -15.80 -8.59 -7.05
N VAL A 63 -15.07 -7.56 -7.50
CA VAL A 63 -14.05 -6.88 -6.69
C VAL A 63 -14.67 -6.21 -5.46
N ARG A 64 -15.84 -5.58 -5.61
CA ARG A 64 -16.47 -4.85 -4.49
C ARG A 64 -16.77 -5.76 -3.31
N GLU A 65 -17.18 -7.00 -3.57
CA GLU A 65 -17.44 -8.00 -2.51
C GLU A 65 -16.17 -8.45 -1.79
N ARG A 66 -14.99 -8.28 -2.42
CA ARG A 66 -13.70 -8.70 -1.89
C ARG A 66 -12.97 -7.59 -1.14
N VAL A 67 -13.41 -6.34 -1.26
CA VAL A 67 -12.78 -5.17 -0.65
C VAL A 67 -13.39 -4.84 0.72
N ILE A 68 -12.51 -4.53 1.67
CA ILE A 68 -12.82 -3.90 2.95
C ILE A 68 -12.14 -2.53 2.91
N VAL A 69 -12.91 -1.45 2.99
CA VAL A 69 -12.35 -0.11 3.13
C VAL A 69 -12.17 0.20 4.62
N LEU A 70 -10.97 0.59 5.00
CA LEU A 70 -10.67 1.03 6.37
C LEU A 70 -10.35 2.52 6.38
N GLU A 71 -10.96 3.23 7.31
CA GLU A 71 -10.57 4.59 7.66
C GLU A 71 -9.23 4.54 8.39
N MET A 72 -8.29 5.40 7.99
CA MET A 72 -7.06 5.66 8.73
C MET A 72 -6.99 7.14 9.08
N PRO A 73 -6.35 7.49 10.22
CA PRO A 73 -5.95 8.86 10.45
C PRO A 73 -5.04 9.33 9.32
N GLU A 74 -5.22 10.58 8.93
CA GLU A 74 -4.36 11.20 7.95
C GLU A 74 -2.97 11.37 8.53
N LEU A 75 -1.99 10.71 7.90
CA LEU A 75 -0.58 10.87 8.21
C LEU A 75 0.02 11.67 7.06
N GLU A 76 0.41 12.91 7.31
CA GLU A 76 1.13 13.76 6.36
C GLU A 76 2.61 13.33 6.23
N ILE A 77 2.85 12.04 6.05
CA ILE A 77 4.19 11.46 5.89
C ILE A 77 4.24 10.76 4.53
N ALA A 78 4.90 11.41 3.57
CA ALA A 78 5.15 10.86 2.25
C ALA A 78 6.65 10.57 2.06
N SER A 79 6.97 9.46 1.40
CA SER A 79 8.37 9.11 1.12
C SER A 79 9.07 10.14 0.23
N SER A 80 8.36 10.78 -0.71
CA SER A 80 8.91 11.89 -1.51
C SER A 80 9.36 13.05 -0.63
N SER A 81 8.47 13.53 0.26
CA SER A 81 8.79 14.59 1.22
C SER A 81 9.95 14.22 2.14
N LEU A 82 9.99 12.98 2.64
CA LEU A 82 11.11 12.50 3.46
C LEU A 82 12.44 12.55 2.72
N ARG A 83 12.47 12.13 1.44
CA ARG A 83 13.70 12.17 0.63
C ARG A 83 14.14 13.61 0.34
N GLU A 84 13.22 14.50 -0.03
CA GLU A 84 13.50 15.92 -0.24
C GLU A 84 14.06 16.59 1.02
N ARG A 85 13.51 16.27 2.19
CA ARG A 85 14.02 16.74 3.49
C ARG A 85 15.46 16.30 3.70
N VAL A 86 15.76 15.02 3.49
CA VAL A 86 17.12 14.48 3.64
C VAL A 86 18.08 15.15 2.67
N GLN A 87 17.69 15.31 1.39
CA GLN A 87 18.48 15.99 0.37
C GLN A 87 18.76 17.45 0.76
N SER A 88 17.78 18.11 1.39
CA SER A 88 17.88 19.49 1.88
C SER A 88 18.57 19.63 3.25
N GLY A 89 19.11 18.55 3.81
CA GLY A 89 19.76 18.54 5.13
C GLY A 89 18.80 18.73 6.32
N GLN A 90 17.49 18.59 6.10
CA GLN A 90 16.47 18.72 7.12
C GLN A 90 16.27 17.40 7.90
N PRO A 91 15.98 17.46 9.21
CA PRO A 91 15.75 16.27 10.02
C PRO A 91 14.44 15.57 9.65
N ILE A 92 14.45 14.23 9.72
CA ILE A 92 13.28 13.35 9.55
C ILE A 92 12.87 12.63 10.85
N ARG A 93 13.41 13.08 12.00
CA ARG A 93 13.09 12.53 13.32
C ARG A 93 11.57 12.59 13.57
N TYR A 94 11.04 11.57 14.24
CA TYR A 94 9.62 11.38 14.56
C TYR A 94 8.72 11.07 13.37
N GLN A 95 9.18 11.22 12.12
CA GLN A 95 8.45 10.79 10.93
C GLN A 95 8.82 9.36 10.49
N VAL A 96 9.96 8.86 10.98
CA VAL A 96 10.40 7.48 10.79
C VAL A 96 10.87 6.89 12.12
N PRO A 97 10.88 5.55 12.28
CA PRO A 97 11.52 4.92 13.42
C PRO A 97 12.98 5.36 13.55
N ARG A 98 13.47 5.54 14.79
CA ARG A 98 14.85 5.99 15.06
C ARG A 98 15.92 5.13 14.38
N ALA A 99 15.68 3.83 14.26
CA ALA A 99 16.60 2.92 13.56
C ALA A 99 16.71 3.23 12.05
N VAL A 100 15.61 3.64 11.43
CA VAL A 100 15.56 4.04 10.01
C VAL A 100 16.26 5.38 9.80
N GLU A 101 16.02 6.37 10.67
CA GLU A 101 16.73 7.67 10.64
C GLU A 101 18.25 7.47 10.68
N ARG A 102 18.73 6.65 11.64
CA ARG A 102 20.16 6.32 11.75
C ARG A 102 20.71 5.67 10.48
N TYR A 103 19.99 4.68 9.94
CA TYR A 103 20.42 3.98 8.74
C TYR A 103 20.55 4.92 7.53
N VAL A 104 19.59 5.82 7.33
CA VAL A 104 19.64 6.84 6.26
C VAL A 104 20.89 7.72 6.39
N VAL A 105 21.22 8.16 7.61
CA VAL A 105 22.41 8.99 7.86
C VAL A 105 23.71 8.21 7.64
N GLU A 106 23.83 7.02 8.23
CA GLU A 106 25.03 6.17 8.19
C GLU A 106 25.37 5.70 6.77
N GLN A 107 24.34 5.39 5.96
CA GLN A 107 24.51 4.93 4.57
C GLN A 107 24.51 6.08 3.55
N GLY A 108 24.33 7.33 3.99
CA GLY A 108 24.28 8.49 3.09
C GLY A 108 23.14 8.45 2.07
N LEU A 109 22.01 7.80 2.39
CA LEU A 109 20.89 7.65 1.46
C LEU A 109 20.22 9.00 1.20
N TYR A 110 19.73 9.18 -0.03
CA TYR A 110 18.92 10.33 -0.46
C TYR A 110 19.63 11.70 -0.38
N ARG A 111 20.97 11.72 -0.47
CA ARG A 111 21.79 12.95 -0.42
C ARG A 111 22.10 13.60 -1.77
N SER A 112 21.72 12.96 -2.88
CA SER A 112 21.97 13.40 -4.25
C SER A 112 20.68 13.82 -4.94
#